data_AF-A0A6N9CFK5-F1
#
_entry.id   AF-A0A6N9CFK5-F1
#
_cell.length_a   1.000
_cell.length_b   1.000
_cell.length_c   1.000
_cell.angle_alpha   90.00
_cell.angle_beta   90.00
_cell.angle_gamma   90.00
#
_symmetry.space_group_name_H-M   'P 1'
#
loop_
_entity.id
_entity.type
_entity.pdbx_description
1 polymer ?
#
loop_
_entity_poly.entity_id
_entity_poly.type
_entity_poly.pdbx_seq_one_letter_code
_entity_poly.pdbx_strand_id
1 'polypeptide(L)'
;MEKDRRKDNLMLKTHKIALNPNNVQATQFARHCGYARVAYNNALSDLKEGLDAGQWRSHSELCRRFNAIKYEQYDWCSEMSQNVSKNA
;
A
#
# COMPACT_ATOMS: atom_id res chain seq x y z
N MET A 1 9.97 56.02 -16.16
CA MET A 1 10.23 55.27 -14.91
C MET A 1 9.76 53.84 -15.12
N GLU A 2 10.66 52.99 -15.59
CA GLU A 2 10.37 51.60 -15.90
C GLU A 2 10.71 50.75 -14.68
N LYS A 3 9.68 50.14 -14.07
CA LYS A 3 9.87 49.24 -12.93
C LYS A 3 10.48 47.95 -13.45
N ASP A 4 11.76 47.78 -13.21
CA ASP A 4 12.52 46.54 -13.39
C ASP A 4 11.79 45.39 -12.69
N ARG A 5 11.04 44.61 -13.48
CA ARG A 5 10.32 43.43 -13.02
C ARG A 5 11.26 42.25 -13.20
N ARG A 6 12.29 42.16 -12.36
CA ARG A 6 13.04 40.91 -12.18
C ARG A 6 12.04 39.84 -11.76
N LYS A 7 11.68 38.98 -12.71
CA LYS A 7 11.05 37.69 -12.41
C LYS A 7 12.13 36.87 -11.72
N ASP A 8 12.21 37.01 -10.41
CA ASP A 8 12.90 36.04 -9.58
C ASP A 8 12.23 34.70 -9.87
N ASN A 9 12.92 33.85 -10.63
CA ASN A 9 12.55 32.46 -10.83
C ASN A 9 12.35 31.88 -9.43
N LEU A 10 11.11 31.62 -9.04
CA LEU A 10 10.75 31.05 -7.76
C LEU A 10 11.30 29.62 -7.72
N MET A 11 12.58 29.48 -7.38
CA MET A 11 13.25 28.20 -7.33
C MET A 11 12.77 27.47 -6.07
N LEU A 12 11.87 26.50 -6.25
CA LEU A 12 11.40 25.64 -5.18
C LEU A 12 12.57 24.76 -4.70
N LYS A 13 13.11 25.06 -3.52
CA LYS A 13 14.08 24.19 -2.84
C LYS A 13 13.35 22.99 -2.29
N THR A 14 13.79 21.78 -2.63
CA THR A 14 13.25 20.53 -2.08
C THR A 14 14.37 19.64 -1.56
N HIS A 15 14.07 18.87 -0.52
CA HIS A 15 14.97 17.85 -0.01
C HIS A 15 14.66 16.53 -0.71
N LYS A 16 15.61 16.05 -1.52
CA LYS A 16 15.54 14.70 -2.08
C LYS A 16 16.17 13.73 -1.09
N ILE A 17 15.33 13.06 -0.31
CA ILE A 17 15.73 12.03 0.65
C ILE A 17 15.37 10.65 0.11
N ALA A 18 16.28 9.68 0.28
CA ALA A 18 16.06 8.28 -0.05
C ALA A 18 16.59 7.42 1.10
N LEU A 19 15.88 6.33 1.39
CA LEU A 19 16.38 5.32 2.32
C LEU A 19 17.54 4.55 1.66
N ASN A 20 18.57 4.21 2.42
CA ASN A 20 19.63 3.29 2.02
C ASN A 20 19.55 2.01 2.86
N PRO A 21 18.57 1.12 2.59
CA PRO A 21 18.34 -0.06 3.41
C PRO A 21 19.46 -1.09 3.23
N ASN A 22 19.81 -1.77 4.32
CA ASN A 22 20.59 -3.00 4.22
C ASN A 22 19.74 -4.17 3.69
N ASN A 23 20.36 -5.32 3.43
CA ASN A 23 19.68 -6.49 2.86
C ASN A 23 18.47 -6.97 3.69
N VAL A 24 18.56 -6.88 5.02
CA VAL A 24 17.47 -7.28 5.92
C VAL A 24 16.28 -6.32 5.78
N GLN A 25 16.53 -5.02 5.81
CA GLN A 25 15.51 -3.98 5.65
C GLN A 25 14.88 -4.00 4.27
N ALA A 26 15.68 -4.16 3.20
CA ALA A 26 15.17 -4.25 1.83
C ALA A 26 14.24 -5.45 1.65
N THR A 27 14.62 -6.60 2.23
CA THR A 27 13.78 -7.80 2.22
C THR A 27 12.47 -7.57 2.97
N GLN A 28 12.51 -6.93 4.14
CA GLN A 28 11.30 -6.59 4.90
C GLN A 28 10.39 -5.64 4.12
N PHE A 29 10.95 -4.59 3.50
CA PHE A 29 10.16 -3.68 2.65
C PHE A 29 9.51 -4.41 1.48
N ALA A 30 10.23 -5.28 0.80
CA ALA A 30 9.68 -6.09 -0.28
C ALA A 30 8.50 -6.96 0.20
N ARG A 31 8.63 -7.60 1.37
CA ARG A 31 7.54 -8.39 1.98
C ARG A 31 6.34 -7.52 2.36
N HIS A 32 6.56 -6.36 2.96
CA HIS A 32 5.48 -5.43 3.32
C HIS A 32 4.73 -4.92 2.07
N CYS A 33 5.45 -4.50 1.03
CA CYS A 33 4.86 -4.11 -0.25
C CYS A 33 4.11 -5.26 -0.91
N GLY A 34 4.67 -6.48 -0.82
CA GLY A 34 4.02 -7.70 -1.27
C GLY A 34 2.69 -7.94 -0.56
N TYR A 35 2.64 -7.72 0.75
CA TYR A 35 1.44 -7.93 1.55
C TYR A 35 0.34 -6.96 1.14
N ALA A 36 0.67 -5.66 1.05
CA ALA A 36 -0.28 -4.64 0.61
C ALA A 36 -0.86 -4.97 -0.78
N ARG A 37 0.00 -5.40 -1.72
CA ARG A 37 -0.45 -5.82 -3.06
C ARG A 37 -1.40 -7.01 -3.00
N VAL A 38 -1.07 -8.04 -2.24
CA VAL A 38 -1.90 -9.24 -2.13
C VAL A 38 -3.24 -8.92 -1.46
N ALA A 39 -3.23 -8.16 -0.36
CA ALA A 39 -4.45 -7.73 0.32
C ALA A 39 -5.37 -6.91 -0.60
N TYR A 40 -4.81 -5.93 -1.31
CA TYR A 40 -5.55 -5.11 -2.27
C TYR A 40 -6.16 -5.95 -3.40
N ASN A 41 -5.36 -6.83 -4.02
CA ASN A 41 -5.83 -7.67 -5.13
C ASN A 41 -6.94 -8.63 -4.68
N ASN A 42 -6.82 -9.22 -3.48
CA ASN A 42 -7.87 -10.06 -2.91
C ASN A 42 -9.14 -9.26 -2.66
N ALA A 43 -9.05 -8.10 -2.01
CA ALA A 43 -10.21 -7.24 -1.75
C ALA A 43 -10.89 -6.79 -3.05
N LEU A 44 -10.11 -6.46 -4.10
CA LEU A 44 -10.65 -6.08 -5.40
C LEU A 44 -11.35 -7.24 -6.11
N SER A 45 -10.78 -8.46 -6.07
CA SER A 45 -11.42 -9.65 -6.64
C SER A 45 -12.73 -9.95 -5.92
N ASP A 46 -12.68 -9.98 -4.59
CA ASP A 46 -13.83 -10.28 -3.74
C ASP A 46 -14.93 -9.21 -3.89
N LEU A 47 -14.57 -7.94 -4.04
CA LEU A 47 -15.55 -6.89 -4.34
C LEU A 47 -16.23 -7.10 -5.71
N LYS A 48 -15.46 -7.42 -6.75
CA LYS A 48 -16.00 -7.67 -8.09
C LYS A 48 -16.95 -8.85 -8.11
N GLU A 49 -16.55 -9.96 -7.50
CA GLU A 49 -17.41 -11.16 -7.38
C GLU A 49 -18.73 -10.85 -6.64
N GLY A 50 -18.67 -10.01 -5.60
CA GLY A 50 -19.88 -9.54 -4.91
C GLY A 50 -20.77 -8.71 -5.83
N LEU A 51 -20.19 -7.72 -6.52
CA LEU A 51 -20.93 -6.84 -7.43
C LEU A 51 -21.59 -7.62 -8.58
N ASP A 52 -20.90 -8.59 -9.16
CA ASP A 52 -21.44 -9.47 -10.21
C ASP A 52 -22.63 -10.31 -9.70
N ALA A 53 -22.64 -10.64 -8.40
CA ALA A 53 -23.75 -11.31 -7.72
C ALA A 53 -24.82 -10.34 -7.16
N GLY A 54 -24.71 -9.04 -7.42
CA GLY A 54 -25.62 -8.02 -6.88
C GLY A 54 -25.46 -7.76 -5.37
N GLN A 55 -24.32 -8.15 -4.79
CA GLN A 55 -24.00 -8.04 -3.37
C GLN A 55 -22.86 -7.04 -3.13
N TRP A 56 -23.16 -5.93 -2.47
CA TRP A 56 -22.13 -5.02 -2.00
C TRP A 56 -21.41 -5.59 -0.77
N ARG A 57 -20.07 -5.58 -0.79
CA ARG A 57 -19.22 -5.99 0.35
C ARG A 57 -18.52 -4.76 0.93
N SER A 58 -18.72 -4.52 2.22
CA SER A 58 -18.08 -3.40 2.92
C SER A 58 -16.58 -3.65 3.15
N HIS A 59 -15.82 -2.59 3.42
CA HIS A 59 -14.40 -2.71 3.75
C HIS A 59 -14.12 -3.69 4.90
N SER A 60 -14.91 -3.65 5.98
CA SER A 60 -14.75 -4.56 7.12
C SER A 60 -15.02 -6.01 6.73
N GLU A 61 -15.97 -6.26 5.84
CA GLU A 61 -16.27 -7.58 5.33
C GLU A 61 -15.15 -8.13 4.44
N LEU A 62 -14.63 -7.33 3.51
CA LEU A 62 -13.49 -7.70 2.67
C LEU A 62 -12.26 -8.03 3.52
N CYS A 63 -11.95 -7.22 4.54
CA CYS A 63 -10.88 -7.48 5.49
C CYS A 63 -11.11 -8.79 6.26
N ARG A 64 -12.34 -9.06 6.73
CA ARG A 64 -12.68 -10.30 7.43
C ARG A 64 -12.48 -11.52 6.54
N ARG A 65 -12.94 -11.45 5.28
CA ARG A 65 -12.84 -12.54 4.31
C ARG A 65 -11.38 -12.83 3.95
N PHE A 66 -10.58 -11.80 3.67
CA PHE A 66 -9.14 -11.96 3.45
C PHE A 66 -8.43 -12.55 4.68
N ASN A 67 -8.73 -12.06 5.88
CA ASN A 67 -8.12 -12.58 7.12
C ASN A 67 -8.42 -14.06 7.38
N ALA A 68 -9.53 -14.59 6.86
CA ALA A 68 -9.89 -16.00 6.98
C ALA A 68 -9.00 -16.92 6.12
N ILE A 69 -8.49 -16.44 4.99
CA ILE A 69 -7.76 -17.25 3.99
C ILE A 69 -6.26 -16.92 3.90
N LYS A 70 -5.83 -15.76 4.42
CA LYS A 70 -4.50 -15.22 4.12
C LYS A 70 -3.34 -16.10 4.55
N TYR A 71 -3.49 -16.92 5.60
CA TYR A 71 -2.44 -17.82 6.07
C TYR A 71 -2.43 -19.16 5.37
N GLU A 72 -3.53 -19.54 4.71
CA GLU A 72 -3.62 -20.77 3.92
C GLU A 72 -3.14 -20.53 2.49
N GLN A 73 -3.49 -19.38 1.90
CA GLN A 73 -3.08 -19.04 0.53
C GLN A 73 -1.69 -18.42 0.47
N TYR A 74 -1.22 -17.82 1.56
CA TYR A 74 0.03 -17.07 1.62
C TYR A 74 0.73 -17.32 2.95
N ASP A 75 1.27 -18.53 3.14
CA ASP A 75 1.90 -18.97 4.40
C ASP A 75 2.91 -17.95 4.97
N TRP A 76 3.65 -17.26 4.10
CA TRP A 76 4.63 -16.22 4.46
C TRP A 76 4.03 -15.01 5.18
N CYS A 77 2.71 -14.78 5.08
CA CYS A 77 2.00 -13.74 5.82
C CYS A 77 2.07 -13.95 7.34
N SER A 78 2.25 -15.20 7.79
CA SER A 78 2.36 -15.53 9.23
C SER A 78 3.64 -15.00 9.87
N GLU A 79 4.68 -14.74 9.08
CA GLU A 79 5.96 -14.18 9.53
C GLU A 79 5.91 -12.66 9.73
N MET A 80 4.81 -12.01 9.32
CA MET A 80 4.71 -10.55 9.27
C MET A 80 4.18 -9.96 10.57
N SER A 81 4.68 -8.77 10.92
CA SER A 81 4.15 -7.98 12.03
C SER A 81 2.69 -7.61 11.79
N GLN A 82 1.90 -7.51 12.87
CA GLN A 82 0.54 -6.99 12.82
C GLN A 82 0.46 -5.60 12.16
N ASN A 83 1.52 -4.79 12.24
CA ASN A 83 1.58 -3.48 11.59
C ASN A 83 1.49 -3.57 10.07
N VAL A 84 1.93 -4.67 9.46
CA VAL A 84 1.78 -4.89 8.02
C VAL A 84 0.30 -4.96 7.68
N SER A 85 -0.48 -5.78 8.41
CA SER A 85 -1.92 -5.91 8.17
C SER A 85 -2.73 -4.65 8.46
N LYS A 86 -2.28 -3.80 9.39
CA LYS A 86 -2.97 -2.55 9.74
C LYS A 86 -2.76 -1.43 8.71
N ASN A 87 -1.67 -1.48 7.95
CA ASN A 87 -1.27 -0.44 6.99
C ASN A 87 -1.34 -0.91 5.53
N ALA A 88 -1.90 -2.10 5.30
CA ALA A 88 -2.15 -2.65 3.97
C ALA A 88 -3.47 -2.12 3.41
#